data_AF-A0A9D5QAJ8-F1
#
_entry.id   AF-A0A9D5QAJ8-F1
#
_cell.length_a   1.000
_cell.length_b   1.000
_cell.length_c   1.000
_cell.angle_alpha   90.00
_cell.angle_beta   90.00
_cell.angle_gamma   90.00
#
_symmetry.space_group_name_H-M   'P 1'
#
loop_
_entity.id
_entity.type
_entity.pdbx_description
1 polymer ?
#
loop_
_entity_poly.entity_id
_entity_poly.type
_entity_poly.pdbx_seq_one_letter_code
_entity_poly.pdbx_strand_id
1 'polypeptide(L)'
;MNKERTISNGISLAIRRPETGAALLACTLTEQMNGAPWINKDIRMRFCIAYLRNCIDGHIEKSVDESLLRRLMSKPLTFGIRLLKRNPDAGIAMLVAMVMEELRERQKASPEELVEFGDEMLLRFFPEAKDLTTATSA
;
A
#
# COMPACT_ATOMS: atom_id res chain seq x y z
N MET A 1 9.75 -15.75 -21.06
CA MET A 1 8.97 -16.38 -19.98
C MET A 1 8.66 -15.35 -18.92
N ASN A 2 7.42 -14.85 -18.88
CA ASN A 2 6.95 -13.87 -17.90
C ASN A 2 6.86 -14.53 -16.52
N LYS A 3 7.76 -14.17 -15.60
CA LYS A 3 7.58 -14.48 -14.18
C LYS A 3 6.51 -13.53 -13.63
N GLU A 4 5.32 -14.03 -13.39
CA GLU A 4 4.28 -13.30 -12.67
C GLU A 4 4.84 -12.86 -11.30
N ARG A 5 4.90 -11.55 -11.09
CA ARG A 5 5.28 -10.93 -9.80
C ARG A 5 4.15 -11.20 -8.80
N THR A 6 4.22 -12.31 -8.09
CA THR A 6 3.52 -12.47 -6.81
C THR A 6 4.02 -11.39 -5.84
N ILE A 7 3.19 -10.97 -4.87
CA ILE A 7 3.59 -10.06 -3.77
C ILE A 7 4.94 -10.51 -3.20
N SER A 8 5.05 -11.80 -2.90
CA SER A 8 6.29 -12.44 -2.44
C SER A 8 7.52 -12.30 -3.36
N ASN A 9 7.35 -12.22 -4.69
CA ASN A 9 8.46 -12.11 -5.65
C ASN A 9 8.85 -10.66 -5.98
N GLY A 10 7.89 -9.72 -5.95
CA GLY A 10 8.23 -8.29 -5.93
C GLY A 10 9.00 -7.92 -4.66
N ILE A 11 8.70 -8.62 -3.56
CA ILE A 11 9.24 -8.39 -2.21
C ILE A 11 10.56 -9.13 -1.95
N SER A 12 10.81 -10.30 -2.56
CA SER A 12 12.12 -10.97 -2.43
C SER A 12 13.29 -10.16 -3.02
N LEU A 13 13.00 -9.22 -3.92
CA LEU A 13 13.95 -8.24 -4.43
C LEU A 13 14.21 -7.09 -3.44
N ALA A 14 13.24 -6.77 -2.56
CA ALA A 14 13.39 -5.80 -1.47
C ALA A 14 14.35 -6.30 -0.37
N ILE A 15 14.45 -7.62 -0.17
CA ILE A 15 15.30 -8.25 0.84
C ILE A 15 16.81 -8.09 0.54
N ARG A 16 17.19 -7.64 -0.68
CA ARG A 16 18.60 -7.54 -1.10
C ARG A 16 19.15 -6.11 -1.23
N ARG A 17 18.36 -5.07 -0.96
CA ARG A 17 18.83 -3.67 -0.94
C ARG A 17 18.20 -2.90 0.23
N PRO A 18 18.99 -2.45 1.22
CA PRO A 18 18.51 -1.79 2.45
C PRO A 18 18.10 -0.32 2.25
N GLU A 19 17.66 0.06 1.05
CA GLU A 19 17.03 1.36 0.79
C GLU A 19 15.52 1.11 0.88
N THR A 20 15.10 0.96 2.15
CA THR A 20 13.81 0.59 2.78
C THR A 20 12.81 -0.22 1.93
N GLY A 21 12.56 -1.48 2.35
CA GLY A 21 11.54 -2.34 1.71
C GLY A 21 10.14 -1.72 1.67
N ALA A 22 9.87 -0.79 2.58
CA ALA A 22 8.69 0.08 2.58
C ALA A 22 8.60 0.97 1.33
N ALA A 23 9.67 1.67 0.93
CA ALA A 23 9.67 2.49 -0.28
C ALA A 23 9.43 1.66 -1.55
N LEU A 24 10.00 0.45 -1.64
CA LEU A 24 9.74 -0.47 -2.76
C LEU A 24 8.29 -0.96 -2.78
N LEU A 25 7.72 -1.25 -1.61
CA LEU A 25 6.31 -1.65 -1.49
C LEU A 25 5.39 -0.50 -1.91
N ALA A 26 5.66 0.73 -1.45
CA ALA A 26 4.93 1.93 -1.82
C ALA A 26 4.99 2.16 -3.34
N CYS A 27 6.19 2.06 -3.92
CA CYS A 27 6.41 2.15 -5.37
C CYS A 27 5.59 1.11 -6.13
N THR A 28 5.68 -0.17 -5.73
CA THR A 28 4.97 -1.26 -6.40
C THR A 28 3.46 -1.10 -6.30
N LEU A 29 2.94 -0.75 -5.13
CA LEU A 29 1.51 -0.57 -4.91
C LEU A 29 0.96 0.61 -5.73
N THR A 30 1.66 1.75 -5.70
CA THR A 30 1.25 2.95 -6.41
C THR A 30 1.31 2.77 -7.92
N GLU A 31 2.34 2.11 -8.46
CA GLU A 31 2.41 1.75 -9.89
C GLU A 31 1.22 0.89 -10.32
N GLN A 32 0.90 -0.15 -9.55
CA GLN A 32 -0.20 -1.05 -9.89
C GLN A 32 -1.57 -0.37 -9.77
N MET A 33 -1.75 0.52 -8.79
CA MET A 33 -2.98 1.28 -8.64
C MET A 33 -3.13 2.37 -9.72
N ASN A 34 -2.06 3.06 -10.09
CA ASN A 34 -2.05 4.05 -11.16
C ASN A 34 -2.25 3.40 -12.55
N GLY A 35 -1.75 2.18 -12.74
CA GLY A 35 -1.95 1.39 -13.96
C GLY A 35 -3.37 0.82 -14.13
N ALA A 36 -4.23 0.89 -13.11
CA ALA A 36 -5.61 0.41 -13.16
C ALA A 36 -6.58 1.54 -13.58
N PRO A 37 -7.20 1.49 -14.77
CA PRO A 37 -7.97 2.63 -15.31
C PRO A 37 -9.26 2.96 -14.53
N TRP A 38 -9.75 2.05 -13.69
CA TRP A 38 -10.91 2.30 -12.83
C TRP A 38 -10.55 2.91 -11.46
N ILE A 39 -9.26 3.03 -11.14
CA ILE A 39 -8.80 3.65 -9.89
C ILE A 39 -8.60 5.15 -10.14
N ASN A 40 -9.57 5.93 -9.69
CA ASN A 40 -9.56 7.38 -9.79
C ASN A 40 -8.89 8.03 -8.55
N LYS A 41 -8.80 9.36 -8.57
CA LYS A 41 -8.21 10.18 -7.50
C LYS A 41 -8.89 9.95 -6.14
N ASP A 42 -10.20 9.76 -6.14
CA ASP A 42 -10.99 9.49 -4.93
C ASP A 42 -10.56 8.18 -4.24
N ILE A 43 -10.49 7.06 -4.98
CA ILE A 43 -10.07 5.77 -4.42
C ILE A 43 -8.66 5.85 -3.82
N ARG A 44 -7.72 6.54 -4.49
CA ARG A 44 -6.35 6.73 -3.99
C ARG A 44 -6.35 7.51 -2.67
N MET A 45 -7.13 8.57 -2.60
CA MET A 45 -7.23 9.41 -1.41
C MET A 45 -7.86 8.65 -0.24
N ARG A 46 -8.94 7.93 -0.49
CA ARG A 46 -9.61 7.09 0.51
C ARG A 46 -8.68 6.00 1.03
N PHE A 47 -7.87 5.40 0.15
CA PHE A 47 -6.85 4.44 0.54
C PHE A 47 -5.77 5.06 1.45
N CYS A 48 -5.21 6.23 1.08
CA CYS A 48 -4.24 6.94 1.93
C CYS A 48 -4.82 7.29 3.31
N ILE A 49 -6.07 7.78 3.35
CA ILE A 49 -6.73 8.11 4.62
C ILE A 49 -6.92 6.85 5.47
N ALA A 50 -7.36 5.74 4.87
CA ALA A 50 -7.55 4.48 5.58
C ALA A 50 -6.22 3.92 6.13
N TYR A 51 -5.14 4.00 5.34
CA TYR A 51 -3.79 3.63 5.76
C TYR A 51 -3.33 4.45 6.97
N LEU A 52 -3.36 5.79 6.86
CA LEU A 52 -2.91 6.69 7.93
C LEU A 52 -3.73 6.52 9.22
N ARG A 53 -5.05 6.35 9.10
CA ARG A 53 -5.91 6.04 10.26
C ARG A 53 -5.48 4.74 10.92
N ASN A 54 -5.25 3.69 10.13
CA ASN A 54 -4.84 2.41 10.67
C ASN A 54 -3.43 2.44 11.31
N CYS A 55 -2.52 3.31 10.84
CA CYS A 55 -1.26 3.54 11.54
C CYS A 55 -1.47 4.06 12.97
N ILE A 56 -2.52 4.85 13.21
CA ILE A 56 -2.84 5.45 14.52
C ILE A 56 -3.62 4.48 15.41
N ASP A 57 -4.71 3.88 14.91
CA ASP A 57 -5.68 3.14 15.75
C ASP A 57 -5.66 1.60 15.57
N GLY A 58 -5.02 1.11 14.49
CA GLY A 58 -5.01 -0.31 14.11
C GLY A 58 -6.40 -0.92 13.92
N HIS A 59 -7.42 -0.10 13.64
CA HIS A 59 -8.81 -0.56 13.64
C HIS A 59 -9.11 -1.51 12.48
N ILE A 60 -8.52 -1.27 11.31
CA ILE A 60 -8.78 -2.08 10.10
C ILE A 60 -8.24 -3.49 10.29
N GLU A 61 -7.01 -3.64 10.79
CA GLU A 61 -6.39 -4.96 11.06
C GLU A 61 -7.27 -5.80 11.99
N LYS A 62 -7.89 -5.19 13.02
CA LYS A 62 -8.78 -5.87 13.97
C LYS A 62 -10.14 -6.25 13.38
N SER A 63 -10.57 -5.56 12.32
CA SER A 63 -11.89 -5.74 11.70
C SER A 63 -11.89 -6.78 10.57
N VAL A 64 -10.72 -7.13 10.05
CA VAL A 64 -10.58 -8.06 8.92
C VAL A 64 -10.47 -9.50 9.43
N ASP A 65 -11.21 -10.41 8.80
CA ASP A 65 -11.11 -11.84 9.07
C ASP A 65 -9.70 -12.35 8.77
N GLU A 66 -9.02 -12.86 9.79
CA GLU A 66 -7.63 -13.30 9.70
C GLU A 66 -7.44 -14.45 8.70
N SER A 67 -8.41 -15.36 8.59
CA SER A 67 -8.35 -16.48 7.64
C SER A 67 -8.44 -15.98 6.20
N LEU A 68 -9.27 -14.97 5.95
CA LEU A 68 -9.40 -14.30 4.66
C LEU A 68 -8.12 -13.52 4.33
N LEU A 69 -7.56 -12.79 5.29
CA LEU A 69 -6.31 -12.06 5.12
C LEU A 69 -5.17 -13.01 4.73
N ARG A 70 -4.97 -14.10 5.47
CA ARG A 70 -3.94 -15.11 5.14
C ARG A 70 -4.12 -15.69 3.74
N ARG A 71 -5.36 -15.98 3.34
CA ARG A 71 -5.67 -16.45 1.98
C ARG A 71 -5.32 -15.41 0.92
N LEU A 72 -5.57 -14.14 1.18
CA LEU A 72 -5.28 -13.06 0.25
C LEU A 72 -3.79 -12.70 0.17
N MET A 73 -3.05 -12.83 1.27
CA MET A 73 -1.60 -12.67 1.28
C MET A 73 -0.87 -13.69 0.38
N SER A 74 -1.50 -14.82 0.08
CA SER A 74 -0.99 -15.79 -0.91
C SER A 74 -1.23 -15.39 -2.38
N LYS A 75 -2.02 -14.32 -2.62
CA LYS A 75 -2.39 -13.87 -3.96
C LYS A 75 -1.50 -12.72 -4.45
N PRO A 76 -1.40 -12.51 -5.78
CA PRO A 76 -0.73 -11.33 -6.32
C PRO A 76 -1.43 -10.03 -5.92
N LEU A 77 -0.69 -8.91 -5.87
CA LEU A 77 -1.22 -7.60 -5.48
C LEU A 77 -2.37 -7.14 -6.38
N THR A 78 -2.27 -7.47 -7.67
CA THR A 78 -3.31 -7.22 -8.66
C THR A 78 -4.64 -7.88 -8.30
N PHE A 79 -4.66 -8.94 -7.50
CA PHE A 79 -5.88 -9.52 -6.96
C PHE A 79 -6.51 -8.58 -5.91
N GLY A 80 -5.73 -8.11 -4.94
CA GLY A 80 -6.19 -7.14 -3.94
C GLY A 80 -6.71 -5.86 -4.58
N ILE A 81 -5.96 -5.32 -5.55
CA ILE A 81 -6.36 -4.12 -6.33
C ILE A 81 -7.66 -4.36 -7.11
N ARG A 82 -7.90 -5.58 -7.61
CA ARG A 82 -9.17 -5.91 -8.29
C ARG A 82 -10.36 -5.92 -7.34
N LEU A 83 -10.17 -6.14 -6.03
CA LEU A 83 -11.28 -6.07 -5.06
C LEU A 83 -11.87 -4.66 -4.99
N LEU A 84 -11.03 -3.63 -5.15
CA LEU A 84 -11.46 -2.22 -5.19
C LEU A 84 -12.51 -1.95 -6.28
N LYS A 85 -12.50 -2.71 -7.37
CA LYS A 85 -13.44 -2.53 -8.48
C LYS A 85 -14.87 -2.92 -8.12
N ARG A 86 -15.05 -3.93 -7.27
CA ARG A 86 -16.36 -4.52 -6.95
C ARG A 86 -16.93 -3.97 -5.64
N ASN A 87 -16.06 -3.76 -4.66
CA ASN A 87 -16.44 -3.20 -3.37
C ASN A 87 -15.28 -2.29 -2.91
N PRO A 88 -15.31 -0.99 -3.23
CA PRO A 88 -14.22 -0.07 -2.94
C PRO A 88 -13.85 -0.06 -1.46
N ASP A 89 -14.83 -0.01 -0.57
CA ASP A 89 -14.61 0.20 0.86
C ASP A 89 -14.00 -1.04 1.52
N ALA A 90 -14.61 -2.21 1.30
CA ALA A 90 -14.05 -3.47 1.79
C ALA A 90 -12.72 -3.80 1.10
N GLY A 91 -12.57 -3.43 -0.17
CA GLY A 91 -11.32 -3.57 -0.91
C GLY A 91 -10.20 -2.72 -0.33
N ILE A 92 -10.49 -1.47 0.04
CA ILE A 92 -9.54 -0.56 0.72
C ILE A 92 -9.15 -1.14 2.06
N ALA A 93 -10.12 -1.51 2.90
CA ALA A 93 -9.84 -2.11 4.21
C ALA A 93 -8.94 -3.35 4.08
N MET A 94 -9.24 -4.22 3.12
CA MET A 94 -8.44 -5.40 2.87
C MET A 94 -7.04 -5.10 2.36
N LEU A 95 -6.89 -4.16 1.41
CA LEU A 95 -5.58 -3.73 0.92
C LEU A 95 -4.73 -3.10 2.01
N VAL A 96 -5.33 -2.28 2.87
CA VAL A 96 -4.65 -1.72 4.04
C VAL A 96 -4.20 -2.85 4.97
N ALA A 97 -5.07 -3.80 5.30
CA ALA A 97 -4.69 -4.95 6.13
C ALA A 97 -3.53 -5.77 5.52
N MET A 98 -3.54 -5.99 4.19
CA MET A 98 -2.45 -6.68 3.49
C MET A 98 -1.12 -5.91 3.55
N VAL A 99 -1.16 -4.58 3.38
CA VAL A 99 0.02 -3.72 3.49
C VAL A 99 0.57 -3.72 4.90
N MET A 100 -0.31 -3.63 5.91
CA MET A 100 0.09 -3.57 7.31
C MET A 100 0.64 -4.90 7.81
N GLU A 101 0.04 -6.02 7.42
CA GLU A 101 0.60 -7.36 7.64
C GLU A 101 2.02 -7.48 7.06
N GLU A 102 2.24 -6.95 5.85
CA GLU A 102 3.56 -6.98 5.23
C GLU A 102 4.57 -6.08 5.97
N LEU A 103 4.21 -4.84 6.26
CA LEU A 103 5.10 -3.89 6.93
C LEU A 103 5.38 -4.28 8.39
N ARG A 104 4.34 -4.51 9.19
CA ARG A 104 4.50 -4.77 10.64
C ARG A 104 4.90 -6.21 10.94
N GLU A 105 4.28 -7.20 10.29
CA GLU A 105 4.50 -8.59 10.69
C GLU A 105 5.69 -9.24 9.99
N ARG A 106 5.92 -8.91 8.72
CA ARG A 106 6.98 -9.54 7.91
C ARG A 106 8.26 -8.72 7.88
N GLN A 107 8.14 -7.42 7.66
CA GLN A 107 9.29 -6.52 7.57
C GLN A 107 9.69 -5.94 8.94
N LYS A 108 8.82 -6.06 9.95
CA LYS A 108 9.02 -5.49 11.29
C LYS A 108 9.33 -3.98 11.24
N ALA A 109 8.63 -3.29 10.35
CA ALA A 109 8.83 -1.87 10.09
C ALA A 109 8.64 -1.03 11.35
N SER A 110 9.55 -0.08 11.57
CA SER A 110 9.45 0.90 12.66
C SER A 110 8.30 1.89 12.41
N PRO A 111 7.84 2.62 13.43
CA PRO A 111 6.86 3.70 13.25
C PRO A 111 7.28 4.73 12.19
N GLU A 112 8.57 5.07 12.13
CA GLU A 112 9.13 6.00 11.15
C GLU A 112 9.02 5.43 9.72
N GLU A 113 9.35 4.15 9.53
CA GLU A 113 9.23 3.48 8.23
C GLU A 113 7.77 3.36 7.75
N LEU A 114 6.80 3.27 8.68
CA LEU A 114 5.37 3.35 8.34
C LEU A 114 4.98 4.76 7.87
N VAL A 115 5.51 5.81 8.49
CA VAL A 115 5.27 7.18 8.04
C VAL A 115 5.91 7.43 6.68
N GLU A 116 7.16 7.01 6.48
CA GLU A 116 7.87 7.11 5.19
C GLU A 116 7.11 6.39 4.07
N PHE A 117 6.56 5.21 4.36
CA PHE A 117 5.68 4.51 3.41
C PHE A 117 4.47 5.38 3.03
N GLY A 118 3.80 5.98 4.01
CA GLY A 118 2.66 6.87 3.82
C GLY A 118 3.00 8.07 2.94
N ASP A 119 4.12 8.72 3.23
CA ASP A 119 4.61 9.89 2.49
C ASP A 119 4.95 9.53 1.03
N GLU A 120 5.67 8.43 0.82
CA GLU A 120 6.03 7.99 -0.52
C GLU A 120 4.79 7.65 -1.37
N MET A 121 3.75 7.08 -0.74
CA MET A 121 2.47 6.87 -1.43
C MET A 121 1.78 8.17 -1.82
N LEU A 122 1.73 9.15 -0.91
CA LEU A 122 1.11 10.45 -1.18
C LEU A 122 1.82 11.15 -2.34
N LEU A 123 3.16 11.17 -2.34
CA LEU A 123 3.98 11.78 -3.39
C LEU A 123 3.79 11.12 -4.76
N ARG A 124 3.49 9.82 -4.80
CA ARG A 124 3.30 9.05 -6.04
C ARG A 124 1.87 9.08 -6.56
N PHE A 125 0.87 9.15 -5.67
CA PHE A 125 -0.52 9.29 -6.08
C PHE A 125 -0.89 10.71 -6.47
N PHE A 126 -0.22 11.70 -5.86
CA PHE A 126 -0.51 13.12 -6.01
C PHE A 126 0.77 13.91 -6.25
N PRO A 127 1.45 13.71 -7.40
CA PRO A 127 2.69 14.42 -7.71
C PRO A 127 2.52 15.95 -7.71
N GLU A 128 1.31 16.45 -7.99
CA GLU A 128 0.97 17.88 -7.92
C GLU A 128 1.12 18.48 -6.50
N ALA A 129 1.12 17.64 -5.46
CA ALA A 129 1.31 18.10 -4.10
C ALA A 129 2.77 18.51 -3.80
N LYS A 130 3.74 18.06 -4.61
CA LYS A 130 5.17 18.41 -4.46
C LYS A 130 5.42 19.90 -4.63
N ASP A 131 4.67 20.56 -5.52
CA ASP A 131 4.85 21.97 -5.85
C ASP A 131 4.30 22.91 -4.75
N LEU A 132 3.42 22.39 -3.87
CA LEU A 132 2.88 23.15 -2.74
C LEU A 132 3.85 23.22 -1.56
N THR A 133 4.70 22.20 -1.37
CA THR A 133 5.68 22.15 -0.27
C THR A 133 6.91 23.03 -0.48
N THR A 134 7.28 23.31 -1.74
CA THR A 134 8.37 24.23 -2.07
C THR A 134 7.93 25.70 -2.01
N ALA A 135 6.65 25.99 -2.24
CA ALA A 135 6.11 27.35 -2.21
C ALA A 135 5.95 27.93 -0.80
N THR A 136 5.79 27.09 0.24
CA THR A 136 5.69 27.52 1.65
C THR A 136 7.03 27.62 2.38
N SER A 137 8.12 27.24 1.70
CA SER A 137 9.49 27.33 2.23
C SER A 137 10.29 28.52 1.65
N ALA A 138 9.61 29.43 0.93
CA ALA A 138 10.19 30.61 0.30
C ALA A 138 9.70 31.91 0.97
#